data_AF-A0A838FJY9-F1
#
_entry.id   AF-A0A838FJY9-F1
#
_cell.length_a   1.000
_cell.length_b   1.000
_cell.length_c   1.000
_cell.angle_alpha   90.00
_cell.angle_beta   90.00
_cell.angle_gamma   90.00
#
_symmetry.space_group_name_H-M   'P 1'
#
loop_
_entity.id
_entity.type
_entity.pdbx_description
1 polymer ?
#
loop_
_entity_poly.entity_id
_entity_poly.type
_entity_poly.pdbx_seq_one_letter_code
_entity_poly.pdbx_strand_id
1 'polypeptide(L)'
;MSDRAGQACALTVLAPIERGRQDLLRTLLQGLPTGAESPLARAPGTHFARWVVVPQLVYQGPPQKRDELDLAYLMFTSNFDGPLEPYLDALCGPMGEAADAIWGCCIGWPGLGDPASAKAYLLRNRLATSLFVAGYPQARLPEVLRALELRERVTRFAIGAQGQGAESLALAWRQEFGGP
;
A
#
# COMPACT_ATOMS: atom_id res chain seq x y z
N MET A 1 -14.48 15.66 5.35
CA MET A 1 -14.31 14.30 4.78
C MET A 1 -13.01 14.32 4.02
N SER A 2 -12.07 13.44 4.36
CA SER A 2 -10.70 13.53 3.88
C SER A 2 -10.12 12.13 3.74
N ASP A 3 -9.58 11.85 2.57
CA ASP A 3 -8.67 10.77 2.19
C ASP A 3 -7.28 10.93 2.80
N ARG A 4 -7.09 11.92 3.66
CA ARG A 4 -5.83 12.26 4.32
C ARG A 4 -6.00 12.41 5.83
N ALA A 5 -5.06 11.83 6.57
CA ALA A 5 -4.89 11.97 8.01
C ALA A 5 -3.42 12.32 8.31
N GLY A 6 -3.13 13.62 8.49
CA GLY A 6 -1.77 14.11 8.66
C GLY A 6 -0.89 13.90 7.42
N GLN A 7 0.19 13.13 7.54
CA GLN A 7 1.09 12.76 6.44
C GLN A 7 0.57 11.57 5.62
N ALA A 8 -0.35 10.76 6.16
CA ALA A 8 -0.87 9.60 5.47
C ALA A 8 -2.07 9.95 4.58
N CYS A 9 -2.09 9.41 3.37
CA CYS A 9 -3.19 9.48 2.42
C CYS A 9 -3.67 8.08 2.02
N ALA A 10 -4.90 8.00 1.54
CA ALA A 10 -5.52 6.78 1.02
C ALA A 10 -6.00 6.94 -0.42
N LEU A 11 -5.74 5.91 -1.22
CA LEU A 11 -6.27 5.77 -2.57
C LEU A 11 -7.09 4.49 -2.66
N THR A 12 -8.33 4.60 -3.11
CA THR A 12 -9.18 3.47 -3.51
C THR A 12 -9.57 3.65 -4.96
N VAL A 13 -9.27 2.66 -5.80
CA VAL A 13 -9.64 2.61 -7.21
C VAL A 13 -10.48 1.36 -7.43
N LEU A 14 -11.64 1.51 -8.07
CA LEU A 14 -12.52 0.42 -8.44
C LEU A 14 -12.73 0.45 -9.95
N ALA A 15 -12.13 -0.49 -10.67
CA ALA A 15 -12.15 -0.55 -12.12
C ALA A 15 -12.89 -1.80 -12.61
N PRO A 16 -13.84 -1.70 -13.56
CA PRO A 16 -14.52 -2.86 -14.12
C PRO A 16 -13.55 -3.70 -14.95
N ILE A 17 -13.52 -5.01 -14.69
CA ILE A 17 -12.70 -5.97 -15.42
C ILE A 17 -13.37 -6.27 -16.77
N GLU A 18 -12.58 -6.32 -17.84
CA GLU A 18 -13.07 -6.70 -19.17
C GLU A 18 -13.57 -8.17 -19.15
N ARG A 19 -14.70 -8.43 -19.83
CA ARG A 19 -15.30 -9.78 -19.84
C ARG A 19 -14.29 -10.80 -20.37
N GLY A 20 -14.15 -11.92 -19.66
CA GLY A 20 -13.18 -12.98 -19.99
C GLY A 20 -11.75 -12.74 -19.49
N ARG A 21 -11.41 -11.56 -18.95
CA ARG A 21 -10.06 -11.29 -18.39
C ARG A 21 -9.90 -11.64 -16.92
N GLN A 22 -10.97 -12.06 -16.23
CA GLN A 22 -10.93 -12.29 -14.78
C GLN A 22 -9.87 -13.32 -14.37
N ASP A 23 -9.81 -14.46 -15.05
CA ASP A 23 -8.90 -15.55 -14.69
C ASP A 23 -7.44 -15.21 -15.03
N LEU A 24 -7.22 -14.48 -16.13
CA LEU A 24 -5.92 -13.90 -16.45
C LEU A 24 -5.48 -12.96 -15.33
N LEU A 25 -6.34 -12.03 -14.91
CA LEU A 25 -6.02 -11.08 -13.83
C LEU A 25 -5.72 -11.80 -12.52
N ARG A 26 -6.48 -12.84 -12.15
CA ARG A 26 -6.19 -13.65 -10.95
C ARG A 26 -4.82 -14.32 -11.04
N THR A 27 -4.48 -14.87 -12.20
CA THR A 27 -3.17 -15.49 -12.46
C THR A 27 -2.04 -14.47 -12.33
N LEU A 28 -2.20 -13.29 -12.92
CA LEU A 28 -1.22 -12.19 -12.81
C LEU A 28 -1.02 -11.79 -11.35
N LEU A 29 -2.10 -11.59 -10.58
CA LEU A 29 -2.03 -11.19 -9.17
C LEU A 29 -1.38 -12.27 -8.28
N GLN A 30 -1.66 -13.55 -8.53
CA GLN A 30 -1.04 -14.67 -7.81
C GLN A 30 0.44 -14.86 -8.15
N GLY A 31 0.83 -14.50 -9.37
CA GLY A 31 2.22 -14.58 -9.85
C GLY A 31 3.10 -13.40 -9.48
N LEU A 32 2.58 -12.40 -8.76
CA LEU A 32 3.38 -11.24 -8.38
C LEU A 32 4.52 -11.63 -7.42
N PRO A 33 5.73 -11.09 -7.65
CA PRO A 33 6.83 -11.28 -6.70
C PRO A 33 6.51 -10.64 -5.35
N THR A 34 7.07 -11.21 -4.28
CA THR A 34 6.89 -10.75 -2.90
C THR A 34 8.16 -10.10 -2.34
N GLY A 35 8.03 -9.38 -1.23
CA GLY A 35 9.18 -8.74 -0.57
C GLY A 35 9.72 -7.57 -1.38
N ALA A 36 11.06 -7.44 -1.46
CA ALA A 36 11.73 -6.33 -2.14
C ALA A 36 11.43 -6.28 -3.65
N GLU A 37 11.15 -7.42 -4.26
CA GLU A 37 10.84 -7.52 -5.69
C GLU A 37 9.39 -7.18 -6.02
N SER A 38 8.53 -7.00 -5.00
CA SER A 38 7.13 -6.64 -5.21
C SER A 38 7.01 -5.35 -6.01
N PRO A 39 6.09 -5.26 -6.99
CA PRO A 39 5.83 -4.01 -7.70
C PRO A 39 5.42 -2.88 -6.72
N LEU A 40 4.74 -3.21 -5.63
CA LEU A 40 4.32 -2.24 -4.61
C LEU A 40 5.49 -1.68 -3.80
N ALA A 41 6.61 -2.39 -3.71
CA ALA A 41 7.84 -1.88 -3.09
C ALA A 41 8.46 -0.73 -3.90
N ARG A 42 8.12 -0.63 -5.19
CA ARG A 42 8.57 0.43 -6.10
C ARG A 42 7.70 1.69 -6.05
N ALA A 43 6.66 1.70 -5.21
CA ALA A 43 5.85 2.88 -4.91
C ALA A 43 6.23 3.43 -3.53
N PRO A 44 7.16 4.41 -3.45
CA PRO A 44 7.74 4.86 -2.18
C PRO A 44 6.67 5.43 -1.24
N GLY A 45 6.87 5.22 0.06
CA GLY A 45 5.95 5.69 1.09
C GLY A 45 4.68 4.84 1.24
N THR A 46 4.52 3.75 0.48
CA THR A 46 3.40 2.80 0.66
C THR A 46 3.54 2.08 2.01
N HIS A 47 2.62 2.32 2.93
CA HIS A 47 2.47 1.56 4.18
C HIS A 47 1.76 0.24 3.94
N PHE A 48 0.75 0.28 3.07
CA PHE A 48 -0.09 -0.86 2.73
C PHE A 48 -0.67 -0.65 1.34
N ALA A 49 -0.70 -1.70 0.53
CA ALA A 49 -1.44 -1.72 -0.71
C ALA A 49 -1.89 -3.15 -1.03
N ARG A 50 -3.04 -3.27 -1.71
CA ARG A 50 -3.55 -4.55 -2.18
C ARG A 50 -4.41 -4.39 -3.43
N TRP A 51 -4.43 -5.46 -4.21
CA TRP A 51 -5.42 -5.69 -5.25
C TRP A 51 -6.38 -6.80 -4.83
N VAL A 52 -7.66 -6.61 -5.15
CA VAL A 52 -8.72 -7.58 -4.87
C VAL A 52 -9.63 -7.67 -6.09
N VAL A 53 -9.85 -8.89 -6.59
CA VAL A 53 -10.88 -9.16 -7.58
C VAL A 53 -12.21 -9.37 -6.85
N VAL A 54 -13.19 -8.53 -7.16
CA VAL A 54 -14.57 -8.56 -6.62
C VAL A 54 -15.49 -9.11 -7.72
N PRO A 55 -15.74 -10.44 -7.75
CA PRO A 55 -16.59 -11.04 -8.79
C PRO A 55 -18.08 -10.80 -8.53
N GLN A 56 -18.48 -10.66 -7.27
CA GLN A 56 -19.86 -10.46 -6.83
C GLN A 56 -19.87 -9.85 -5.43
N LEU A 57 -20.98 -9.24 -5.04
CA LEU A 57 -21.18 -8.75 -3.69
C LEU A 57 -21.59 -9.89 -2.75
N VAL A 58 -21.05 -9.86 -1.53
CA VAL A 58 -21.40 -10.85 -0.50
C VAL A 58 -22.79 -10.53 0.04
N TYR A 59 -23.65 -11.54 0.04
CA TYR A 59 -24.96 -11.47 0.69
C TYR A 59 -24.82 -11.78 2.18
N GLN A 60 -25.19 -10.82 3.04
CA GLN A 60 -25.09 -10.87 4.49
C GLN A 60 -26.43 -11.25 5.18
N GLY A 61 -27.46 -11.61 4.41
CA GLY A 61 -28.79 -11.96 4.94
C GLY A 61 -29.78 -10.78 4.99
N PRO A 62 -31.05 -11.04 5.35
CA PRO A 62 -32.06 -9.98 5.49
C PRO A 62 -31.65 -8.93 6.54
N PRO A 63 -31.93 -7.63 6.32
CA PRO A 63 -32.79 -7.06 5.27
C PRO A 63 -32.06 -6.69 3.97
N GLN A 64 -30.78 -7.07 3.81
CA GLN A 64 -30.04 -6.79 2.58
C GLN A 64 -30.76 -7.45 1.39
N LYS A 65 -30.84 -6.76 0.25
CA LYS A 65 -31.21 -7.39 -1.03
C LYS A 65 -29.95 -7.92 -1.70
N ARG A 66 -30.07 -8.98 -2.49
CA ARG A 66 -28.95 -9.43 -3.31
C ARG A 66 -28.72 -8.41 -4.43
N ASP A 67 -27.56 -7.78 -4.39
CA ASP A 67 -27.08 -6.94 -5.48
C ASP A 67 -26.19 -7.79 -6.38
N GLU A 68 -26.58 -7.89 -7.65
CA GLU A 68 -25.80 -8.56 -8.69
C GLU A 68 -24.94 -7.52 -9.42
N LEU A 69 -23.68 -7.88 -9.68
CA LEU A 69 -22.78 -7.03 -10.46
C LEU A 69 -22.79 -7.51 -11.91
N ASP A 70 -23.00 -6.60 -12.86
CA ASP A 70 -22.96 -6.91 -14.30
C ASP A 70 -21.56 -7.33 -14.78
N LEU A 71 -20.52 -6.94 -14.02
CA LEU A 71 -19.11 -7.17 -14.26
C LEU A 71 -18.39 -7.47 -12.94
N ALA A 72 -17.29 -8.22 -13.03
CA ALA A 72 -16.32 -8.28 -11.95
C ALA A 72 -15.51 -6.99 -11.89
N TYR A 73 -15.03 -6.62 -10.72
CA TYR A 73 -14.23 -5.40 -10.52
C TYR A 73 -12.86 -5.71 -9.93
N LEU A 74 -11.86 -4.96 -10.36
CA LEU A 74 -10.56 -4.87 -9.70
C LEU A 74 -10.61 -3.70 -8.72
N MET A 75 -10.46 -4.00 -7.44
CA MET A 75 -10.28 -3.00 -6.39
C MET A 75 -8.80 -2.90 -6.04
N PHE A 76 -8.23 -1.71 -6.18
CA PHE A 76 -6.93 -1.37 -5.62
C PHE A 76 -7.12 -0.43 -4.44
N THR A 77 -6.54 -0.76 -3.29
CA THR A 77 -6.56 0.09 -2.09
C THR A 77 -5.16 0.27 -1.57
N SER A 78 -4.73 1.49 -1.28
CA SER A 78 -3.45 1.78 -0.67
C SER A 78 -3.48 2.92 0.34
N ASN A 79 -2.52 2.87 1.27
CA ASN A 79 -2.20 3.89 2.25
C ASN A 79 -0.74 4.29 2.07
N PHE A 80 -0.45 5.57 1.90
CA PHE A 80 0.88 6.06 1.56
C PHE A 80 1.19 7.42 2.20
N ASP A 81 2.47 7.78 2.26
CA ASP A 81 2.91 9.09 2.72
C ASP A 81 2.79 10.16 1.63
N GLY A 82 2.43 11.37 2.06
CA GLY A 82 2.50 12.56 1.23
C GLY A 82 1.31 12.70 0.28
N PRO A 83 1.42 13.60 -0.72
CA PRO A 83 0.31 13.92 -1.62
C PRO A 83 0.04 12.81 -2.64
N LEU A 84 -1.19 12.78 -3.17
CA LEU A 84 -1.64 11.79 -4.14
C LEU A 84 -0.87 11.83 -5.47
N GLU A 85 -0.52 13.01 -5.96
CA GLU A 85 0.04 13.15 -7.32
C GLU A 85 1.38 12.41 -7.49
N PRO A 86 2.39 12.59 -6.62
CA PRO A 86 3.63 11.80 -6.69
C PRO A 86 3.41 10.30 -6.48
N TYR A 87 2.36 9.92 -5.76
CA TYR A 87 2.01 8.51 -5.61
C TYR A 87 1.49 7.91 -6.92
N LEU A 88 0.65 8.65 -7.65
CA LEU A 88 0.19 8.24 -8.98
C LEU A 88 1.35 8.17 -9.99
N ASP A 89 2.33 9.07 -9.90
CA ASP A 89 3.59 8.95 -10.67
C ASP A 89 4.29 7.62 -10.41
N ALA A 90 4.38 7.21 -9.14
CA ALA A 90 5.03 5.96 -8.76
C ALA A 90 4.28 4.73 -9.29
N LEU A 91 2.95 4.76 -9.27
CA LEU A 91 2.10 3.69 -9.81
C LEU A 91 2.19 3.57 -11.34
N CYS A 92 2.32 4.68 -12.05
CA CYS A 92 2.37 4.70 -13.51
C CYS A 92 3.80 4.62 -14.09
N GLY A 93 4.84 4.78 -13.27
CA GLY A 93 6.24 4.76 -13.71
C GLY A 93 7.02 3.54 -13.19
N PRO A 94 7.67 3.60 -12.02
CA PRO A 94 8.44 2.50 -11.43
C PRO A 94 7.72 1.16 -11.27
N MET A 95 6.40 1.19 -11.05
CA MET A 95 5.53 -0.01 -10.99
C MET A 95 5.05 -0.46 -12.38
N GLY A 96 5.40 0.29 -13.43
CA GLY A 96 4.67 0.41 -14.67
C GLY A 96 4.32 -0.90 -15.37
N GLU A 97 5.28 -1.81 -15.58
CA GLU A 97 4.96 -3.05 -16.30
C GLU A 97 3.91 -3.91 -15.57
N ALA A 98 4.00 -4.01 -14.24
CA ALA A 98 3.00 -4.72 -13.45
C ALA A 98 1.68 -3.96 -13.41
N ALA A 99 1.73 -2.63 -13.29
CA ALA A 99 0.57 -1.74 -13.37
C ALA A 99 -0.20 -1.95 -14.68
N ASP A 100 0.52 -1.96 -15.80
CA ASP A 100 -0.03 -2.09 -17.14
C ASP A 100 -0.64 -3.47 -17.38
N ALA A 101 0.02 -4.54 -16.92
CA ALA A 101 -0.52 -5.89 -17.02
C ALA A 101 -1.81 -6.06 -16.18
N ILE A 102 -1.85 -5.48 -14.98
CA ILE A 102 -2.98 -5.59 -14.06
C ILE A 102 -4.16 -4.72 -14.53
N TRP A 103 -3.95 -3.42 -14.74
CA TRP A 103 -5.01 -2.51 -15.19
C TRP A 103 -5.37 -2.72 -16.65
N GLY A 104 -4.48 -3.29 -17.47
CA GLY A 104 -4.78 -3.72 -18.84
C GLY A 104 -5.82 -4.83 -18.95
N CYS A 105 -6.15 -5.50 -17.83
CA CYS A 105 -7.32 -6.39 -17.76
C CYS A 105 -8.64 -5.65 -17.53
N CYS A 106 -8.62 -4.34 -17.30
CA CYS A 106 -9.77 -3.51 -16.98
C CYS A 106 -10.24 -2.68 -18.19
N ILE A 107 -11.54 -2.42 -18.25
CA ILE A 107 -12.15 -1.67 -19.34
C ILE A 107 -11.62 -0.23 -19.33
N GLY A 108 -11.18 0.23 -20.49
CA GLY A 108 -10.79 1.62 -20.72
C GLY A 108 -9.40 2.00 -20.21
N TRP A 109 -8.56 1.05 -19.80
CA TRP A 109 -7.16 1.33 -19.47
C TRP A 109 -6.43 1.84 -20.73
N PRO A 110 -5.78 3.02 -20.69
CA PRO A 110 -5.16 3.62 -21.87
C PRO A 110 -3.75 3.09 -22.16
N GLY A 111 -3.20 2.24 -21.29
CA GLY A 111 -1.78 1.89 -21.32
C GLY A 111 -0.90 2.95 -20.66
N LEU A 112 0.40 2.63 -20.52
CA LEU A 112 1.39 3.56 -19.95
C LEU A 112 2.12 4.45 -20.97
N GLY A 113 1.77 4.36 -22.25
CA GLY A 113 2.36 5.21 -23.30
C GLY A 113 2.09 6.70 -23.09
N ASP A 114 1.02 7.04 -22.36
CA ASP A 114 0.72 8.38 -21.87
C ASP A 114 0.43 8.36 -20.35
N PRO A 115 1.41 8.75 -19.51
CA PRO A 115 1.23 8.80 -18.07
C PRO A 115 0.06 9.68 -17.62
N ALA A 116 -0.25 10.76 -18.34
CA ALA A 116 -1.36 11.65 -17.97
C ALA A 116 -2.71 10.93 -18.12
N SER A 117 -2.91 10.20 -19.21
CA SER A 117 -4.09 9.36 -19.42
C SER A 117 -4.18 8.23 -18.40
N ALA A 118 -3.08 7.57 -18.06
CA ALA A 118 -3.07 6.53 -17.04
C ALA A 118 -3.48 7.07 -15.65
N LYS A 119 -2.94 8.22 -15.24
CA LYS A 119 -3.35 8.90 -13.99
C LYS A 119 -4.82 9.31 -14.03
N ALA A 120 -5.27 9.89 -15.14
CA ALA A 120 -6.66 10.28 -15.32
C ALA A 120 -7.61 9.07 -15.22
N TYR A 121 -7.20 7.92 -15.75
CA TYR A 121 -7.94 6.66 -15.57
C TYR A 121 -8.08 6.27 -14.09
N LEU A 122 -6.98 6.29 -13.33
CA LEU A 122 -7.01 5.95 -11.90
C LEU A 122 -7.89 6.92 -11.11
N LEU A 123 -7.81 8.21 -11.41
CA LEU A 123 -8.63 9.25 -10.78
C LEU A 123 -10.12 9.13 -11.16
N ARG A 124 -10.43 8.78 -12.40
CA ARG A 124 -11.82 8.56 -12.86
C ARG A 124 -12.47 7.37 -12.16
N ASN A 125 -11.69 6.32 -11.88
CA ASN A 125 -12.14 5.11 -11.18
C ASN A 125 -11.95 5.21 -9.66
N ARG A 126 -11.61 6.38 -9.13
CA ARG A 126 -11.37 6.59 -7.71
C ARG A 126 -12.68 6.62 -6.93
N LEU A 127 -12.71 5.88 -5.82
CA LEU A 127 -13.75 6.01 -4.81
C LEU A 127 -13.30 6.97 -3.72
N ALA A 128 -14.16 7.94 -3.38
CA ALA A 128 -13.90 8.89 -2.31
C ALA A 128 -14.02 8.20 -0.95
N THR A 129 -12.97 8.27 -0.14
CA THR A 129 -12.96 7.70 1.21
C THR A 129 -13.68 8.65 2.18
N SER A 130 -14.76 8.19 2.81
CA SER A 130 -15.55 9.00 3.74
C SER A 130 -14.90 9.19 5.10
N LEU A 131 -14.12 8.20 5.56
CA LEU A 131 -13.39 8.21 6.82
C LEU A 131 -12.04 7.49 6.65
N PHE A 132 -10.94 8.21 6.87
CA PHE A 132 -9.60 7.64 6.92
C PHE A 132 -8.93 8.01 8.25
N VAL A 133 -8.38 7.01 8.93
CA VAL A 133 -7.71 7.17 10.23
C VAL A 133 -6.30 6.59 10.12
N ALA A 134 -5.30 7.39 10.49
CA ALA A 134 -3.93 6.95 10.61
C ALA A 134 -3.56 6.82 12.09
N GLY A 135 -2.95 5.69 12.49
CA GLY A 135 -2.50 5.48 13.87
C GLY A 135 -1.38 6.44 14.30
N TYR A 136 -0.55 6.88 13.35
CA TYR A 136 0.55 7.83 13.55
C TYR A 136 0.51 8.93 12.49
N PRO A 137 -0.46 9.86 12.55
CA PRO A 137 -0.68 10.83 11.46
C PRO A 137 0.51 11.77 11.23
N GLN A 138 1.41 11.91 12.19
CA GLN A 138 2.59 12.78 12.08
C GLN A 138 3.87 12.03 11.71
N ALA A 139 3.84 10.71 11.59
CA ALA A 139 5.01 9.91 11.26
C ALA A 139 4.90 9.35 9.84
N ARG A 140 6.00 9.42 9.09
CA ARG A 140 6.15 8.79 7.78
C ARG A 140 6.74 7.39 7.90
N LEU A 141 6.61 6.58 6.86
CA LEU A 141 7.14 5.22 6.80
C LEU A 141 8.62 5.12 7.20
N PRO A 142 9.55 5.98 6.73
CA PRO A 142 10.96 5.90 7.16
C PRO A 142 11.15 6.15 8.66
N GLU A 143 10.33 7.02 9.26
CA GLU A 143 10.39 7.35 10.68
C GLU A 143 9.86 6.18 11.52
N VAL A 144 8.77 5.55 11.08
CA VAL A 144 8.23 4.33 11.71
C VAL A 144 9.25 3.19 11.63
N LEU A 145 9.84 2.93 10.45
CA LEU A 145 10.84 1.87 10.28
C LEU A 145 12.08 2.11 11.16
N ARG A 146 12.59 3.34 11.22
CA ARG A 146 13.70 3.69 12.11
C ARG A 146 13.35 3.51 13.58
N ALA A 147 12.12 3.85 13.98
CA ALA A 147 11.67 3.65 15.36
C ALA A 147 11.55 2.16 15.72
N LEU A 148 11.10 1.32 14.79
CA LEU A 148 11.05 -0.14 14.95
C LEU A 148 12.45 -0.73 15.09
N GLU A 149 13.38 -0.33 14.23
CA GLU A 149 14.78 -0.75 14.31
C GLU A 149 15.42 -0.34 15.64
N LEU A 150 15.24 0.92 16.07
CA LEU A 150 15.72 1.39 17.35
C LEU A 150 15.13 0.58 18.52
N ARG A 151 13.82 0.29 18.47
CA ARG A 151 13.15 -0.52 19.50
C ARG A 151 13.76 -1.92 19.57
N GLU A 152 14.02 -2.56 18.44
CA GLU A 152 14.66 -3.88 18.41
C GLU A 152 16.08 -3.84 18.97
N ARG A 153 16.86 -2.83 18.60
CA ARG A 153 18.22 -2.64 19.13
C ARG A 153 18.24 -2.44 20.64
N VAL A 154 17.39 -1.56 21.17
CA VAL A 154 17.24 -1.32 22.61
C VAL A 154 16.76 -2.59 23.33
N THR A 155 15.81 -3.33 22.76
CA THR A 155 15.32 -4.59 23.33
C THR A 155 16.45 -5.63 23.43
N ARG A 156 17.21 -5.80 22.34
CA ARG A 156 18.35 -6.73 22.30
C ARG A 156 19.43 -6.33 23.32
N PHE A 157 19.75 -5.04 23.40
CA PHE A 157 20.69 -4.51 24.39
C PHE A 157 20.20 -4.79 25.82
N ALA A 158 18.94 -4.47 26.13
CA ALA A 158 18.37 -4.65 27.46
C ALA A 158 18.39 -6.12 27.91
N ILE A 159 18.16 -7.07 27.00
CA ILE A 159 18.28 -8.50 27.28
C ILE A 159 19.75 -8.90 27.53
N GLY A 160 20.68 -8.46 26.68
CA GLY A 160 22.10 -8.81 26.80
C GLY A 160 22.82 -8.17 27.99
N ALA A 161 22.33 -7.03 28.48
CA ALA A 161 22.94 -6.29 29.57
C ALA A 161 22.37 -6.63 30.96
N GLN A 162 21.46 -7.60 31.07
CA GLN A 162 20.90 -8.02 32.36
C GLN A 162 22.00 -8.50 33.32
N GLY A 163 21.94 -8.05 34.57
CA GLY A 163 22.90 -8.43 35.62
C GLY A 163 24.26 -7.71 35.53
N GLN A 164 24.48 -6.84 34.55
CA GLN A 164 25.71 -6.03 34.52
C GLN A 164 25.71 -4.95 35.61
N GLY A 165 26.90 -4.65 36.15
CA GLY A 165 27.10 -3.50 37.04
C GLY A 165 26.98 -2.17 36.30
N ALA A 166 26.68 -1.08 37.03
CA ALA A 166 26.36 0.23 36.46
C ALA A 166 27.46 0.79 35.51
N GLU A 167 28.74 0.63 35.85
CA GLU A 167 29.85 1.09 35.02
C GLU A 167 29.95 0.32 33.70
N SER A 168 29.82 -1.02 33.76
CA SER A 168 29.79 -1.89 32.58
C SER A 168 28.62 -1.56 31.67
N LEU A 169 27.43 -1.35 32.25
CA LEU A 169 26.24 -0.98 31.50
C LEU A 169 26.41 0.37 30.79
N ALA A 170 26.95 1.38 31.48
CA ALA A 170 27.19 2.71 30.91
C ALA A 170 28.25 2.69 29.79
N LEU A 171 29.28 1.83 29.89
CA LEU A 171 30.25 1.62 28.83
C LEU A 171 29.60 0.94 27.62
N ALA A 172 28.88 -0.16 27.83
CA ALA A 172 28.21 -0.90 26.77
C ALA A 172 27.16 -0.05 26.04
N TRP A 173 26.39 0.77 26.77
CA TRP A 173 25.44 1.71 26.17
C TRP A 173 26.13 2.71 25.23
N ARG A 174 27.25 3.31 25.67
CA ARG A 174 28.00 4.25 24.84
C ARG A 174 28.59 3.60 23.59
N GLN A 175 29.00 2.34 23.68
CA GLN A 175 29.50 1.60 22.51
C GLN A 175 28.38 1.29 21.50
N GLU A 176 27.19 0.92 21.97
CA GLU A 176 26.07 0.54 21.08
C GLU A 176 25.31 1.76 20.53
N PHE A 177 25.11 2.80 21.35
CA PHE A 177 24.24 3.95 21.02
C PHE A 177 24.96 5.30 20.98
N GLY A 178 26.22 5.38 21.38
CA GLY A 178 27.04 6.56 21.15
C GLY A 178 27.38 6.61 19.67
N GLY A 179 26.65 7.43 18.91
CA GLY A 179 27.04 7.74 17.53
C GLY A 179 28.45 8.36 17.46
N PRO A 180 29.03 8.49 16.25
CA PRO A 180 30.23 9.30 16.06
C PRO A 180 30.05 10.74 16.54
#